data_AF-A0A941WJ98-F1
#
_entry.id   AF-A0A941WJ98-F1
#
_cell.length_a   1.000
_cell.length_b   1.000
_cell.length_c   1.000
_cell.angle_alpha   90.00
_cell.angle_beta   90.00
_cell.angle_gamma   90.00
#
_symmetry.space_group_name_H-M   'P 1'
#
loop_
_entity.id
_entity.type
_entity.pdbx_description
1 polymer ?
#
loop_
_entity_poly.entity_id
_entity_poly.type
_entity_poly.pdbx_seq_one_letter_code
_entity_poly.pdbx_strand_id
1 'polypeptide(L)'
;MKTLPLKSVRLLLPGICFLIANLFVVCSAQAQISDRVFKSDHRIDPEKKGQLSVELDNISFFKDNEYTGSIMKGYSLPGFWIQPKAVFYPLGNIKLELGVHMLRYWGAKKYPSLAYQDIAEWKGDQYQHGFHVLPFFRAQMALSDHVNIVLGDIYGG
;
A
#
# COMPACT_ATOMS: atom_id res chain seq x y z
N MET A 1 -32.23 36.59 45.08
CA MET A 1 -31.12 35.87 44.42
C MET A 1 -30.90 34.55 45.12
N LYS A 2 -31.32 33.42 44.53
CA LYS A 2 -31.07 32.10 45.12
C LYS A 2 -29.64 31.68 44.77
N THR A 3 -28.78 31.58 45.77
CA THR A 3 -27.40 31.09 45.64
C THR A 3 -27.44 29.58 45.40
N LEU A 4 -26.97 29.15 44.23
CA LEU A 4 -26.81 27.73 43.92
C LEU A 4 -25.79 27.10 44.88
N PRO A 5 -26.08 25.93 45.50
CA PRO A 5 -25.19 25.35 46.48
C PRO A 5 -23.92 24.80 45.81
N LEU A 6 -22.76 25.28 46.25
CA LEU A 6 -21.40 24.95 45.78
C LEU A 6 -21.10 23.42 45.75
N LYS A 7 -21.89 22.61 46.49
CA LYS A 7 -21.81 21.14 46.50
C LYS A 7 -22.21 20.51 45.15
N SER A 8 -23.14 21.13 44.41
CA SER A 8 -23.61 20.61 43.11
C SER A 8 -22.52 20.69 42.02
N VAL A 9 -21.70 21.74 42.05
CA VAL A 9 -20.61 21.97 41.09
C VAL A 9 -19.49 20.93 41.23
N ARG A 10 -19.22 20.43 42.44
CA ARG A 10 -18.17 19.41 42.69
C ARG A 10 -18.55 18.01 42.16
N LEU A 11 -19.85 17.71 42.00
CA LEU A 11 -20.33 16.44 41.47
C LEU A 11 -20.48 16.45 39.94
N LEU A 12 -20.62 17.64 39.33
CA LEU A 12 -20.73 17.80 37.89
C LEU A 12 -19.40 17.51 37.16
N LEU A 13 -18.26 17.87 37.76
CA LEU A 13 -16.94 17.64 37.17
C LEU A 13 -16.63 16.15 36.89
N PRO A 14 -16.79 15.21 37.86
CA PRO A 14 -16.57 13.79 37.59
C PRO A 14 -17.59 13.21 36.61
N GLY A 15 -18.84 13.71 36.61
CA GLY A 15 -19.87 13.28 35.65
C GLY A 15 -19.55 13.70 34.21
N ILE A 16 -19.02 14.92 34.03
CA ILE A 16 -18.54 15.41 32.73
C ILE A 16 -17.31 14.59 32.29
N CYS A 17 -16.35 14.32 33.20
CA CYS A 17 -15.21 13.45 32.88
C CYS A 17 -15.65 12.04 32.48
N PHE A 18 -16.67 11.48 33.14
CA PHE A 18 -17.22 10.16 32.81
C PHE A 18 -17.92 10.15 31.45
N LEU A 19 -18.66 11.23 31.11
CA LEU A 19 -19.27 11.42 29.80
C LEU A 19 -18.23 11.56 28.68
N ILE A 20 -17.17 12.34 28.90
CA ILE A 20 -16.07 12.50 27.94
C ILE A 20 -15.33 11.17 27.75
N ALA A 21 -15.06 10.44 28.83
CA ALA A 21 -14.42 9.12 28.77
C ALA A 21 -15.25 8.11 27.97
N ASN A 22 -16.57 8.09 28.17
CA ASN A 22 -17.47 7.23 27.37
C ASN A 22 -17.53 7.65 25.91
N LEU A 23 -17.39 8.94 25.58
CA LEU A 23 -17.34 9.44 24.21
C LEU A 23 -16.11 8.91 23.44
N PHE A 24 -14.98 8.70 24.14
CA PHE A 24 -13.76 8.11 23.55
C PHE A 24 -13.87 6.60 23.28
N VAL A 25 -14.71 5.87 24.03
CA VAL A 25 -14.88 4.41 23.88
C VAL A 25 -15.65 4.03 22.60
N VAL A 26 -16.45 4.95 22.04
CA VAL A 26 -17.24 4.70 20.81
C VAL A 26 -16.41 4.91 19.53
N CYS A 27 -15.16 5.36 19.65
CA CYS A 27 -14.28 5.54 18.50
C CYS A 27 -13.68 4.19 18.10
N SER A 28 -14.32 3.50 17.15
CA SER A 28 -13.78 2.28 16.54
C SER A 28 -12.41 2.56 15.93
N ALA A 29 -11.35 2.09 16.59
CA ALA A 29 -10.00 2.15 16.04
C ALA A 29 -9.90 1.20 14.84
N GLN A 30 -9.72 1.76 13.65
CA GLN A 30 -9.43 1.00 12.43
C GLN A 30 -7.92 0.86 12.31
N ALA A 31 -7.38 -0.33 12.54
CA ALA A 31 -5.94 -0.62 12.43
C ALA A 31 -5.56 -1.33 11.12
N GLN A 32 -6.55 -1.77 10.33
CA GLN A 32 -6.33 -2.56 9.13
C GLN A 32 -6.31 -1.65 7.90
N ILE A 33 -5.24 -1.74 7.11
CA ILE A 33 -5.17 -1.11 5.79
C ILE A 33 -6.07 -1.91 4.84
N SER A 34 -6.84 -1.22 4.00
CA SER A 34 -7.69 -1.89 3.02
C SER A 34 -6.84 -2.68 2.02
N ASP A 35 -7.22 -3.93 1.77
CA ASP A 35 -6.66 -4.78 0.71
C ASP A 35 -6.63 -4.11 -0.67
N ARG A 36 -7.55 -3.18 -0.92
CA ARG A 36 -7.61 -2.39 -2.16
C ARG A 36 -6.37 -1.54 -2.40
N VAL A 37 -5.63 -1.19 -1.35
CA VAL A 37 -4.36 -0.48 -1.48
C VAL A 37 -3.35 -1.37 -2.19
N PHE A 38 -3.35 -2.68 -1.94
CA PHE A 38 -2.35 -3.62 -2.46
C PHE A 38 -2.80 -4.40 -3.69
N LYS A 39 -4.10 -4.36 -4.03
CA LYS A 39 -4.69 -5.14 -5.13
C LYS A 39 -5.22 -4.20 -6.22
N SER A 40 -4.72 -4.38 -7.44
CA SER A 40 -5.31 -3.75 -8.63
C SER A 40 -6.59 -4.46 -9.05
N ASP A 41 -7.57 -3.70 -9.52
CA ASP A 41 -8.80 -4.27 -10.08
C ASP A 41 -8.49 -5.04 -11.38
N HIS A 42 -8.99 -6.26 -11.46
CA HIS A 42 -8.85 -7.17 -12.59
C HIS A 42 -10.09 -7.19 -13.48
N ARG A 43 -11.15 -6.45 -13.14
CA ARG A 43 -12.34 -6.37 -13.99
C ARG A 43 -12.07 -5.52 -15.22
N ILE A 44 -12.35 -6.07 -16.40
CA ILE A 44 -12.32 -5.34 -17.66
C ILE A 44 -13.71 -4.73 -17.87
N ASP A 45 -13.76 -3.42 -18.12
CA ASP A 45 -14.99 -2.70 -18.45
C ASP A 45 -15.16 -2.68 -19.99
N PRO A 46 -16.18 -3.37 -20.54
CA PRO A 46 -16.40 -3.41 -21.99
C PRO A 46 -16.66 -2.05 -22.62
N GLU A 47 -17.17 -1.08 -21.86
CA GLU A 47 -17.49 0.27 -22.34
C GLU A 47 -16.22 1.09 -22.66
N LYS A 48 -15.07 0.69 -22.10
CA LYS A 48 -13.78 1.36 -22.34
C LYS A 48 -13.13 0.94 -23.67
N LYS A 49 -13.79 0.14 -24.50
CA LYS A 49 -13.25 -0.32 -25.79
C LYS A 49 -12.77 0.86 -26.65
N GLY A 50 -11.51 0.77 -27.10
CA GLY A 50 -10.81 1.79 -27.87
C GLY A 50 -10.19 2.91 -27.03
N GLN A 51 -10.38 2.91 -25.71
CA GLN A 51 -9.86 3.95 -24.84
C GLN A 51 -8.39 3.71 -24.47
N LEU A 52 -7.59 4.77 -24.58
CA LEU A 52 -6.25 4.86 -24.03
C LEU A 52 -6.29 5.78 -22.81
N SER A 53 -5.76 5.29 -21.70
CA SER A 53 -5.69 6.00 -20.42
C SER A 53 -4.25 6.05 -19.93
N VAL A 54 -3.91 7.07 -19.17
CA VAL A 54 -2.64 7.12 -18.42
C VAL A 54 -2.98 7.04 -16.95
N GLU A 55 -2.40 6.06 -16.27
CA GLU A 55 -2.60 5.79 -14.84
C GLU A 55 -1.26 5.97 -14.11
N LEU A 56 -1.34 6.42 -12.86
CA LEU A 56 -0.20 6.58 -11.97
C LEU A 56 -0.51 5.89 -10.65
N ASP A 57 0.11 4.75 -10.43
CA ASP A 57 -0.06 4.00 -9.19
C ASP A 57 1.06 4.37 -8.20
N ASN A 58 0.73 4.48 -6.91
CA ASN A 58 1.69 4.74 -5.84
C ASN A 58 1.27 4.09 -4.52
N ILE A 59 2.24 3.50 -3.82
CA ILE A 59 2.06 3.02 -2.44
C ILE A 59 3.30 3.40 -1.62
N SER A 60 3.06 3.84 -0.38
CA SER A 60 4.07 3.95 0.67
C SER A 60 3.82 2.88 1.72
N PHE A 61 4.86 2.18 2.15
CA PHE A 61 4.75 1.00 3.01
C PHE A 61 5.97 0.85 3.93
N PHE A 62 5.81 0.05 4.98
CA PHE A 62 6.91 -0.40 5.82
C PHE A 62 7.10 -1.89 5.59
N LYS A 63 8.31 -2.29 5.23
CA LYS A 63 8.69 -3.69 5.15
C LYS A 63 9.27 -4.12 6.49
N ASP A 64 8.43 -4.75 7.30
CA ASP A 64 8.76 -5.34 8.60
C ASP A 64 9.31 -6.76 8.37
N ASN A 65 10.62 -6.92 8.55
CA ASN A 65 11.35 -8.18 8.42
C ASN A 65 12.02 -8.52 9.76
N GLU A 66 11.27 -8.42 10.85
CA GLU A 66 11.69 -8.72 12.21
C GLU A 66 11.51 -10.20 12.49
N TYR A 67 12.62 -10.93 12.62
CA TYR A 67 12.59 -12.31 13.05
C TYR A 67 13.77 -12.60 13.98
N THR A 68 13.54 -13.50 14.94
CA THR A 68 14.55 -13.94 15.90
C THR A 68 15.34 -15.10 15.31
N GLY A 69 16.13 -14.81 14.27
CA GLY A 69 17.03 -15.78 13.63
C GLY A 69 18.48 -15.56 14.06
N SER A 70 19.27 -16.63 14.15
CA SER A 70 20.72 -16.54 14.42
C SER A 70 21.55 -16.22 13.17
N ILE A 71 20.93 -16.25 11.98
CA ILE A 71 21.60 -16.12 10.68
C ILE A 71 21.67 -14.67 10.22
N MET A 72 20.67 -13.85 10.55
CA MET A 72 20.60 -12.44 10.13
C MET A 72 19.70 -11.66 11.09
N LYS A 73 20.03 -10.38 11.30
CA LYS A 73 19.26 -9.50 12.18
C LYS A 73 17.97 -9.06 11.50
N GLY A 74 16.91 -8.98 12.30
CA GLY A 74 15.66 -8.36 11.86
C GLY A 74 15.84 -6.86 11.55
N TYR A 75 15.07 -6.36 10.59
CA TYR A 75 15.09 -4.95 10.21
C TYR A 75 13.71 -4.54 9.68
N SER A 76 13.37 -3.26 9.85
CA SER A 76 12.25 -2.63 9.15
C SER A 76 12.73 -1.53 8.20
N LEU A 77 12.24 -1.57 6.96
CA LEU A 77 12.58 -0.60 5.92
C LEU A 77 11.31 0.15 5.46
N PRO A 78 11.22 1.46 5.71
CA PRO A 78 10.25 2.30 5.03
C PRO A 78 10.56 2.31 3.53
N GLY A 79 9.55 2.17 2.70
CA GLY A 79 9.70 2.19 1.25
C GLY A 79 8.48 2.76 0.55
N PHE A 80 8.66 3.11 -0.71
CA PHE A 80 7.55 3.47 -1.58
C PHE A 80 7.87 3.03 -3.01
N TRP A 81 6.82 2.79 -3.78
CA TRP A 81 6.95 2.59 -5.21
C TRP A 81 5.97 3.48 -5.97
N ILE A 82 6.34 3.82 -7.20
CA ILE A 82 5.52 4.57 -8.14
C ILE A 82 5.56 3.87 -9.49
N GLN A 83 4.41 3.80 -10.17
CA GLN A 83 4.27 3.11 -11.44
C GLN A 83 3.40 3.91 -12.41
N PRO A 84 3.99 4.82 -13.21
CA PRO A 84 3.32 5.38 -14.37
C PRO A 84 3.10 4.29 -15.43
N LYS A 85 1.88 4.20 -15.95
CA LYS A 85 1.52 3.23 -17.00
C LYS A 85 0.48 3.80 -17.96
N ALA A 86 0.56 3.39 -19.21
CA ALA A 86 -0.50 3.55 -20.20
C ALA A 86 -1.37 2.29 -20.20
N VAL A 87 -2.69 2.48 -20.17
CA VAL A 87 -3.69 1.41 -20.18
C VAL A 87 -4.55 1.55 -21.43
N PHE A 88 -4.56 0.52 -22.26
CA PHE A 88 -5.29 0.49 -23.51
C PHE A 88 -6.26 -0.69 -23.56
N TYR A 89 -7.49 -0.45 -23.99
CA TYR A 89 -8.54 -1.46 -24.12
C TYR A 89 -8.85 -1.70 -25.61
N PRO A 90 -8.08 -2.53 -26.33
CA PRO A 90 -8.32 -2.74 -27.77
C PRO A 90 -9.70 -3.36 -28.06
N LEU A 91 -10.16 -4.26 -27.19
CA LEU A 91 -11.46 -4.94 -27.26
C LEU A 91 -12.14 -4.89 -25.89
N GLY A 92 -13.46 -5.10 -25.83
CA GLY A 92 -14.21 -5.08 -24.56
C GLY A 92 -13.85 -6.21 -23.59
N ASN A 93 -13.01 -7.15 -24.01
CA ASN A 93 -12.52 -8.27 -23.21
C ASN A 93 -10.98 -8.34 -23.16
N ILE A 94 -10.27 -7.33 -23.65
CA ILE A 94 -8.80 -7.28 -23.63
C ILE A 94 -8.34 -5.95 -23.01
N LYS A 95 -7.39 -6.04 -22.07
CA LYS A 95 -6.73 -4.89 -21.45
C LYS A 95 -5.21 -5.05 -21.60
N LEU A 96 -4.55 -4.00 -22.09
CA LEU A 96 -3.10 -3.93 -22.22
C LEU A 96 -2.58 -2.80 -21.32
N GLU A 97 -1.58 -3.10 -20.51
CA GLU A 97 -0.91 -2.13 -19.65
C GLU A 97 0.58 -2.13 -19.98
N LEU A 98 1.17 -0.94 -20.15
CA LEU A 98 2.58 -0.75 -20.41
C LEU A 98 3.09 0.41 -19.57
N GLY A 99 4.14 0.21 -18.79
CA GLY A 99 4.64 1.22 -17.89
C GLY A 99 6.04 0.93 -17.35
N VAL A 100 6.37 1.63 -16.29
CA VAL A 100 7.66 1.50 -15.60
C VAL A 100 7.39 1.43 -14.10
N HIS A 101 7.93 0.43 -13.43
CA HIS A 101 7.85 0.28 -11.97
C HIS A 101 9.11 0.85 -11.32
N MET A 102 8.95 1.80 -10.39
CA MET A 102 10.07 2.45 -9.70
C MET A 102 9.92 2.26 -8.18
N LEU A 103 10.84 1.53 -7.56
CA LEU A 103 10.83 1.20 -6.14
C LEU A 103 11.99 1.87 -5.39
N ARG A 104 11.72 2.36 -4.18
CA ARG A 104 12.74 2.96 -3.32
C ARG A 104 12.52 2.61 -1.84
N TYR A 105 13.57 2.14 -1.17
CA TYR A 105 13.63 1.94 0.28
C TYR A 105 14.52 2.98 0.94
N TRP A 106 14.07 3.53 2.07
CA TRP A 106 14.86 4.37 2.97
C TRP A 106 15.67 3.48 3.91
N GLY A 107 16.97 3.76 4.03
CA GLY A 107 17.91 2.95 4.81
C GLY A 107 18.60 1.82 4.03
N ALA A 108 18.09 1.46 2.85
CA ALA A 108 18.72 0.51 1.94
C ALA A 108 19.77 1.18 1.04
N LYS A 109 20.94 0.55 0.90
CA LYS A 109 22.03 1.07 0.04
C LYS A 109 22.18 0.32 -1.29
N LYS A 110 21.60 -0.87 -1.43
CA LYS A 110 21.63 -1.70 -2.66
C LYS A 110 20.32 -2.46 -2.87
N TYR A 111 19.90 -2.62 -4.12
CA TYR A 111 18.77 -3.49 -4.50
C TYR A 111 19.34 -4.82 -5.05
N PRO A 112 19.24 -5.94 -4.31
CA PRO A 112 19.70 -7.24 -4.78
C PRO A 112 18.79 -7.76 -5.90
N SER A 113 19.39 -8.39 -6.92
CA SER A 113 18.66 -8.97 -8.06
C SER A 113 17.95 -10.30 -7.76
N LEU A 114 18.27 -10.94 -6.62
CA LEU A 114 17.85 -12.33 -6.34
C LEU A 114 17.32 -12.57 -4.92
N ALA A 115 17.73 -11.82 -3.90
CA ALA A 115 17.26 -12.04 -2.53
C ALA A 115 17.14 -10.72 -1.76
N TYR A 116 15.91 -10.29 -1.48
CA TYR A 116 15.58 -9.13 -0.65
C TYR A 116 15.83 -9.36 0.85
N GLN A 117 16.54 -10.44 1.18
CA GLN A 117 16.75 -10.93 2.54
C GLN A 117 17.72 -10.03 3.31
N ASP A 118 18.81 -9.56 2.69
CA ASP A 118 19.86 -8.81 3.38
C ASP A 118 20.09 -7.39 2.79
N ILE A 119 19.00 -6.65 2.60
CA ILE A 119 19.10 -5.28 2.05
C ILE A 119 19.66 -4.30 3.09
N ALA A 120 19.47 -4.61 4.37
CA ALA A 120 19.87 -3.75 5.48
C ALA A 120 21.35 -3.90 5.87
N GLU A 121 21.96 -5.09 5.71
CA GLU A 121 23.29 -5.38 6.28
C GLU A 121 24.45 -5.30 5.25
N TRP A 122 24.17 -5.04 3.96
CA TRP A 122 25.25 -4.93 2.96
C TRP A 122 26.00 -3.58 2.96
N LYS A 123 27.20 -3.57 3.57
CA LYS A 123 28.25 -2.54 3.43
C LYS A 123 29.36 -3.04 2.50
N GLY A 124 29.19 -2.84 1.19
CA GLY A 124 30.26 -3.08 0.22
C GLY A 124 30.25 -2.01 -0.86
N ASP A 125 31.01 -0.95 -0.63
CA ASP A 125 31.56 0.11 -1.51
C ASP A 125 31.05 0.36 -2.95
N GLN A 126 29.79 0.01 -3.26
CA GLN A 126 29.18 0.24 -4.57
C GLN A 126 27.85 0.97 -4.36
N TYR A 127 27.94 2.28 -4.54
CA TYR A 127 26.83 3.20 -4.48
C TYR A 127 25.87 2.97 -5.66
N GLN A 128 24.66 2.48 -5.39
CA GLN A 128 23.51 2.71 -6.30
C GLN A 128 22.58 3.73 -5.65
N HIS A 129 22.79 5.00 -6.00
CA HIS A 129 21.85 6.07 -5.67
C HIS A 129 20.66 6.02 -6.64
N GLY A 130 19.43 5.93 -6.13
CA GLY A 130 18.22 6.09 -6.94
C GLY A 130 17.17 4.98 -6.79
N PHE A 131 16.19 5.02 -7.69
CA PHE A 131 15.10 4.04 -7.75
C PHE A 131 15.57 2.73 -8.37
N HIS A 132 15.02 1.62 -7.89
CA HIS A 132 15.05 0.35 -8.61
C HIS A 132 13.97 0.38 -9.67
N VAL A 133 14.38 0.40 -10.95
CA VAL A 133 13.48 0.62 -12.08
C VAL A 133 13.37 -0.67 -12.89
N LEU A 134 12.14 -1.13 -13.11
CA LEU A 134 11.83 -2.30 -13.93
C LEU A 134 10.78 -1.93 -14.99
N PRO A 135 10.85 -2.51 -16.21
CA PRO A 135 9.75 -2.39 -17.15
C PRO A 135 8.50 -3.09 -16.59
N PHE A 136 7.32 -2.53 -16.84
CA PHE A 136 6.05 -3.14 -16.48
C PHE A 136 5.24 -3.38 -17.76
N PHE A 137 4.79 -4.60 -17.97
CA PHE A 137 3.89 -4.96 -19.05
C PHE A 137 2.89 -6.02 -18.60
N ARG A 138 1.62 -5.77 -18.89
CA ARG A 138 0.55 -6.72 -18.63
C ARG A 138 -0.40 -6.79 -19.80
N ALA A 139 -0.66 -7.99 -20.28
CA ALA A 139 -1.75 -8.28 -21.19
C ALA A 139 -2.77 -9.15 -20.48
N GLN A 140 -4.03 -8.70 -20.47
CA GLN A 140 -5.13 -9.41 -19.85
C GLN A 140 -6.23 -9.68 -20.87
N MET A 141 -6.78 -10.89 -20.84
CA MET A 141 -7.94 -11.29 -21.62
C MET A 141 -8.99 -11.94 -20.71
N ALA A 142 -10.20 -11.38 -20.71
CA ALA A 142 -11.36 -11.99 -20.07
C ALA A 142 -12.01 -13.00 -21.04
N LEU A 143 -11.98 -14.28 -20.68
CA LEU A 143 -12.66 -15.33 -21.45
C LEU A 143 -14.13 -15.46 -21.03
N SER A 144 -14.40 -15.24 -19.74
CA SER A 144 -15.74 -15.22 -19.15
C SER A 144 -15.73 -14.37 -17.88
N ASP A 145 -16.88 -14.16 -17.25
CA ASP A 145 -17.00 -13.45 -15.97
C ASP A 145 -16.19 -14.08 -14.83
N HIS A 146 -15.75 -15.33 -14.99
CA HIS A 146 -15.05 -16.11 -13.97
C HIS A 146 -13.61 -16.47 -14.35
N VAL A 147 -13.21 -16.25 -15.61
CA VAL A 147 -11.92 -16.71 -16.13
C VAL A 147 -11.20 -15.56 -16.85
N ASN A 148 -10.07 -15.16 -16.26
CA ASN A 148 -9.16 -14.17 -16.82
C ASN A 148 -7.80 -14.81 -17.07
N ILE A 149 -7.23 -14.58 -18.26
CA ILE A 149 -5.85 -14.92 -18.58
C ILE A 149 -5.03 -13.64 -18.45
N VAL A 150 -3.92 -13.72 -17.72
CA VAL A 150 -2.97 -12.62 -17.53
C VAL A 150 -1.59 -13.09 -17.99
N LEU A 151 -0.93 -12.26 -18.79
CA LEU A 151 0.42 -12.47 -19.32
C LEU A 151 1.30 -11.27 -18.96
N GLY A 152 2.56 -11.53 -18.63
CA GLY A 152 3.51 -10.52 -18.15
C GLY A 152 3.49 -10.39 -16.64
N ASP A 153 3.45 -9.17 -16.14
CA ASP A 153 3.39 -8.88 -14.71
C ASP A 153 2.05 -9.33 -14.11
N ILE A 154 2.07 -10.23 -13.13
CA ILE A 154 0.85 -10.77 -12.51
C ILE A 154 0.34 -9.90 -11.35
N TYR A 155 -0.92 -10.09 -10.98
CA TYR A 155 -1.47 -9.50 -9.76
C TYR A 155 -0.86 -10.16 -8.53
N GLY A 156 -0.55 -9.36 -7.50
CA GLY A 156 -0.16 -9.88 -6.19
C GLY A 156 1.29 -9.64 -5.78
N GLY A 157 2.20 -9.37 -6.73
CA GLY A 157 3.61 -9.13 -6.42
C GLY A 157 4.37 -10.41 -6.06
#